data_AF-A0ABD2P4C6-F1
#
_entry.id   AF-A0ABD2P4C6-F1
#
_cell.length_a   1.000
_cell.length_b   1.000
_cell.length_c   1.000
_cell.angle_alpha   90.00
_cell.angle_beta   90.00
_cell.angle_gamma   90.00
#
_symmetry.space_group_name_H-M   'P 1'
#
loop_
_entity.id
_entity.type
_entity.pdbx_description
1 polymer ?
#
loop_
_entity_poly.entity_id
_entity_poly.type
_entity_poly.pdbx_seq_one_letter_code
_entity_poly.pdbx_strand_id
1 'polypeptide(L)'
;MDPNKETEEINHFPSFFDDFIEDNVLLELIHTETSIHKIGCYLKWKCERIKRNRSCKSDFCIRNILNNEDCSLLTKKTALHYALMCQETNREFINCLKWFDEKLGTVDLNNCRKTLEIYSIAEVIIEVKYETAEEILVHIHVDRLKIWLFNVTQLKFNTECLSNVPSHFLKYLNEVVSSEQDFINDIVAHLISQNNLDFLCVLFESELTQLSTAACFQKEELWKLIQNHIDDVNTTKRKQSRYMLFKTIEFYKTNDLLTVPDILRAESFQHWDSYFILLDISKEKQLHLILPTLKLLKAIINLQLTWQICLYKLLLKHSQLSVVYKTLEHIFTLKFKLTSEHRELLRNVLNALNKYEYSNLCLRVFDKFGIFCCEFDELCRDMLFDEFLEINWNPAACWCFLKSVSPILYKIQHCTFQKYLVCYGHFLIHT
;
A
#
# COMPACT_ATOMS: atom_id res chain seq x y z
N MET A 1 26.69 18.72 -10.16
CA MET A 1 27.33 18.35 -11.44
C MET A 1 26.82 19.31 -12.49
N ASP A 2 27.72 19.90 -13.26
CA ASP A 2 27.41 20.97 -14.22
C ASP A 2 26.86 20.35 -15.52
N PRO A 3 25.59 20.60 -15.91
CA PRO A 3 24.97 20.00 -17.09
C PRO A 3 25.66 20.38 -18.41
N ASN A 4 26.50 21.42 -18.39
CA ASN A 4 27.28 21.81 -19.57
C ASN A 4 28.56 20.98 -19.77
N LYS A 5 29.01 20.22 -18.76
CA LYS A 5 30.19 19.33 -18.90
C LYS A 5 29.88 18.03 -19.63
N GLU A 6 28.65 17.50 -19.51
CA GLU A 6 28.26 16.30 -20.27
C GLU A 6 28.15 16.56 -21.78
N THR A 7 27.84 17.78 -22.19
CA THR A 7 27.80 18.18 -23.61
C THR A 7 29.17 18.33 -24.25
N GLU A 8 30.23 18.58 -23.48
CA GLU A 8 31.59 18.72 -24.02
C GLU A 8 32.30 17.38 -24.26
N GLU A 9 32.04 16.36 -23.44
CA GLU A 9 32.58 15.01 -23.66
C GLU A 9 31.98 14.31 -24.89
N ILE A 10 30.77 14.67 -25.29
CA ILE A 10 30.10 14.13 -26.51
C ILE A 10 30.72 14.72 -27.79
N ASN A 11 31.34 15.89 -27.73
CA ASN A 11 31.91 16.59 -28.90
C ASN A 11 33.34 16.13 -29.26
N HIS A 12 33.94 15.26 -28.45
CA HIS A 12 35.28 14.69 -28.70
C HIS A 12 35.25 13.20 -29.08
N PHE A 13 34.08 12.65 -29.45
CA PHE A 13 34.08 11.38 -30.15
C PHE A 13 34.74 11.57 -31.52
N PRO A 14 35.79 10.79 -31.85
CA PRO A 14 36.50 10.99 -33.09
C PRO A 14 35.52 10.78 -34.25
N SER A 15 35.65 11.64 -35.27
CA SER A 15 35.00 11.60 -36.58
C SER A 15 35.23 10.30 -37.37
N PHE A 16 35.70 9.25 -36.70
CA PHE A 16 36.00 7.92 -37.22
C PHE A 16 34.75 7.04 -37.33
N PHE A 17 33.65 7.43 -36.67
CA PHE A 17 32.39 6.68 -36.67
C PHE A 17 31.28 7.33 -37.49
N ASP A 18 31.58 8.42 -38.20
CA ASP A 18 30.58 9.23 -38.90
C ASP A 18 30.00 8.56 -40.15
N ASP A 19 30.61 7.50 -40.69
CA ASP A 19 30.06 6.77 -41.84
C ASP A 19 30.21 5.25 -41.68
N PHE A 20 29.07 4.56 -41.55
CA PHE A 20 28.86 3.11 -41.65
C PHE A 20 29.76 2.20 -40.77
N ILE A 21 29.31 1.89 -39.55
CA ILE A 21 29.72 0.62 -38.91
C ILE A 21 28.86 -0.48 -39.53
N GLU A 22 29.47 -1.37 -40.33
CA GLU A 22 28.81 -2.58 -40.83
C GLU A 22 28.52 -3.57 -39.69
N ASP A 23 27.42 -4.33 -39.81
CA ASP A 23 26.95 -5.33 -38.81
C ASP A 23 28.07 -6.25 -38.29
N ASN A 24 29.00 -6.62 -39.18
CA ASN A 24 30.11 -7.53 -38.89
C ASN A 24 31.14 -6.91 -37.93
N VAL A 25 31.40 -5.60 -38.07
CA VAL A 25 32.34 -4.86 -37.22
C VAL A 25 31.73 -4.65 -35.83
N LEU A 26 30.42 -4.44 -35.77
CA LEU A 26 29.72 -4.28 -34.50
C LEU A 26 29.59 -5.62 -33.75
N LEU A 27 29.41 -6.74 -34.45
CA LEU A 27 29.51 -8.09 -33.90
C LEU A 27 30.88 -8.38 -33.29
N GLU A 28 31.98 -8.03 -33.97
CA GLU A 28 33.34 -8.16 -33.42
C GLU A 28 33.57 -7.26 -32.19
N LEU A 29 33.01 -6.05 -32.20
CA LEU A 29 33.08 -5.11 -31.08
C LEU A 29 32.26 -5.58 -29.86
N ILE A 30 31.15 -6.29 -30.06
CA ILE A 30 30.32 -6.81 -28.95
C ILE A 30 31.09 -7.82 -28.06
N HIS A 31 32.13 -8.47 -28.59
CA HIS A 31 32.91 -9.49 -27.86
C HIS A 31 34.07 -8.95 -27.00
N THR A 32 34.20 -7.63 -26.84
CA THR A 32 35.28 -7.02 -26.04
C THR A 32 34.76 -5.96 -25.05
N GLU A 33 35.17 -6.06 -23.78
CA GLU A 33 34.65 -5.23 -22.67
C GLU A 33 34.83 -3.71 -22.90
N THR A 34 35.96 -3.31 -23.50
CA THR A 34 36.28 -1.91 -23.85
C THR A 34 35.44 -1.34 -25.00
N SER A 35 34.74 -2.21 -25.74
CA SER A 35 33.95 -1.87 -26.90
C SER A 35 32.46 -1.71 -26.56
N ILE A 36 31.97 -2.34 -25.49
CA ILE A 36 30.58 -2.20 -25.00
C ILE A 36 30.28 -0.77 -24.55
N HIS A 37 31.22 -0.08 -23.89
CA HIS A 37 31.09 1.34 -23.55
C HIS A 37 31.06 2.22 -24.81
N LYS A 38 31.88 1.90 -25.82
CA LYS A 38 31.92 2.64 -27.10
C LYS A 38 30.61 2.47 -27.87
N ILE A 39 30.02 1.28 -27.85
CA ILE A 39 28.68 1.00 -28.41
C ILE A 39 27.61 1.84 -27.68
N GLY A 40 27.64 1.88 -26.34
CA GLY A 40 26.72 2.70 -25.55
C GLY A 40 26.81 4.21 -25.88
N CYS A 41 28.02 4.75 -25.98
CA CYS A 41 28.24 6.14 -26.38
C CYS A 41 27.81 6.43 -27.82
N TYR A 42 28.09 5.52 -28.75
CA TYR A 42 27.69 5.63 -30.15
C TYR A 42 26.16 5.67 -30.28
N LEU A 43 25.46 4.77 -29.60
CA LEU A 43 24.00 4.74 -29.57
C LEU A 43 23.42 6.01 -28.92
N LYS A 44 24.01 6.49 -27.80
CA LYS A 44 23.59 7.74 -27.14
C LYS A 44 23.76 8.95 -28.07
N TRP A 45 24.89 9.03 -28.78
CA TRP A 45 25.15 10.09 -29.76
C TRP A 45 24.16 10.05 -30.93
N LYS A 46 23.86 8.86 -31.47
CA LYS A 46 22.86 8.73 -32.53
C LYS A 46 21.44 9.09 -32.07
N CYS A 47 21.03 8.67 -30.87
CA CYS A 47 19.77 9.10 -30.25
C CYS A 47 19.64 10.63 -30.18
N GLU A 48 20.70 11.31 -29.75
CA GLU A 48 20.73 12.79 -29.67
C GLU A 48 20.65 13.46 -31.05
N ARG A 49 21.20 12.85 -32.11
CA ARG A 49 21.04 13.35 -33.49
C ARG A 49 19.61 13.24 -33.99
N ILE A 50 18.94 12.11 -33.71
CA ILE A 50 17.53 11.89 -34.08
C ILE A 50 16.63 12.88 -33.34
N LYS A 51 16.83 13.07 -32.02
CA LYS A 51 16.10 14.09 -31.23
C LYS A 51 16.24 15.51 -31.79
N ARG A 52 17.31 15.79 -32.54
CA ARG A 52 17.57 17.08 -33.21
C ARG A 52 17.06 17.11 -34.66
N ASN A 53 16.14 16.21 -35.06
CA ASN A 53 15.58 16.08 -36.40
C ASN A 53 16.63 15.89 -37.51
N ARG A 54 17.75 15.22 -37.23
CA ARG A 54 18.74 14.85 -38.26
C ARG A 54 18.48 13.44 -38.74
N SER A 55 18.45 13.23 -40.05
CA SER A 55 18.31 11.90 -40.65
C SER A 55 19.50 11.01 -40.25
N CYS A 56 19.20 9.77 -39.88
CA CYS A 56 20.20 8.78 -39.50
C CYS A 56 19.75 7.44 -40.05
N LYS A 57 20.41 6.97 -41.12
CA LYS A 57 20.20 5.59 -41.61
C LYS A 57 20.89 4.61 -40.65
N SER A 58 20.20 3.53 -40.34
CA SER A 58 20.68 2.44 -39.51
C SER A 58 20.42 1.13 -40.24
N ASP A 59 21.48 0.44 -40.64
CA ASP A 59 21.41 -0.94 -41.13
C ASP A 59 21.82 -1.95 -40.05
N PHE A 60 21.86 -1.54 -38.77
CA PHE A 60 22.39 -2.38 -37.69
C PHE A 60 21.33 -3.27 -37.03
N CYS A 61 21.58 -4.59 -36.93
CA CYS A 61 20.66 -5.55 -36.32
C CYS A 61 20.69 -5.50 -34.77
N ILE A 62 19.76 -4.75 -34.19
CA ILE A 62 19.61 -4.57 -32.73
C ILE A 62 19.42 -5.89 -31.98
N ARG A 63 18.91 -6.93 -32.65
CA ARG A 63 18.70 -8.27 -32.08
C ARG A 63 20.01 -8.91 -31.58
N ASN A 64 21.15 -8.58 -32.19
CA ASN A 64 22.46 -9.11 -31.76
C ASN A 64 22.91 -8.51 -30.43
N ILE A 65 22.66 -7.21 -30.19
CA ILE A 65 22.94 -6.56 -28.90
C ILE A 65 21.99 -7.08 -27.81
N LEU A 66 20.71 -7.25 -28.14
CA LEU A 66 19.70 -7.73 -27.18
C LEU A 66 19.94 -9.18 -26.75
N ASN A 67 20.39 -10.05 -27.67
CA ASN A 67 20.67 -11.46 -27.40
C ASN A 67 22.02 -11.73 -26.72
N ASN A 68 22.94 -10.76 -26.72
CA ASN A 68 24.26 -10.97 -26.15
C ASN A 68 24.22 -10.88 -24.61
N GLU A 69 24.65 -11.93 -23.91
CA GLU A 69 24.63 -11.99 -22.44
C GLU A 69 25.71 -11.11 -21.78
N ASP A 70 26.81 -10.82 -22.50
CA ASP A 70 27.92 -9.99 -22.03
C ASP A 70 27.60 -8.48 -22.13
N CYS A 71 26.60 -8.10 -22.93
CA CYS A 71 26.14 -6.72 -23.03
C CYS A 71 25.47 -6.25 -21.73
N SER A 72 25.94 -5.11 -21.22
CA SER A 72 25.35 -4.49 -20.03
C SER A 72 23.88 -4.11 -20.24
N LEU A 73 23.11 -4.09 -19.15
CA LEU A 73 21.72 -3.65 -19.14
C LEU A 73 21.55 -2.26 -19.74
N LEU A 74 22.47 -1.34 -19.43
CA LEU A 74 22.46 0.03 -19.94
C LEU A 74 22.67 0.06 -21.46
N THR A 75 23.56 -0.77 -21.98
CA THR A 75 23.81 -0.91 -23.42
C THR A 75 22.57 -1.42 -24.14
N LYS A 76 21.92 -2.45 -23.58
CA LYS A 76 20.65 -2.99 -24.09
C LYS A 76 19.53 -1.94 -24.07
N LYS A 77 19.37 -1.20 -22.97
CA LYS A 77 18.41 -0.08 -22.87
C LYS A 77 18.66 0.99 -23.94
N THR A 78 19.91 1.39 -24.12
CA THR A 78 20.28 2.44 -25.07
C THR A 78 20.07 1.98 -26.52
N ALA A 79 20.39 0.73 -26.83
CA ALA A 79 20.15 0.13 -28.14
C ALA A 79 18.66 0.06 -28.47
N LEU A 80 17.84 -0.33 -27.48
CA LEU A 80 16.40 -0.34 -27.63
C LEU A 80 15.84 1.07 -27.83
N HIS A 81 16.25 2.03 -27.00
CA HIS A 81 15.79 3.42 -27.12
C HIS A 81 16.14 4.00 -28.49
N TYR A 82 17.31 3.65 -29.04
CA TYR A 82 17.69 3.98 -30.40
C TYR A 82 16.78 3.32 -31.45
N ALA A 83 16.53 2.02 -31.34
CA ALA A 83 15.63 1.25 -32.21
C ALA A 83 14.27 1.95 -32.37
N LEU A 84 13.69 2.31 -31.22
CA LEU A 84 12.35 2.84 -31.10
C LEU A 84 12.26 4.28 -31.61
N MET A 85 13.31 5.08 -31.43
CA MET A 85 13.37 6.47 -31.92
C MET A 85 13.61 6.55 -33.45
N CYS A 86 14.17 5.50 -34.05
CA CYS A 86 14.32 5.35 -35.50
C CYS A 86 12.99 4.93 -36.17
N GLN A 87 11.99 5.82 -36.16
CA GLN A 87 10.65 5.61 -36.74
C GLN A 87 10.64 5.13 -38.21
N GLU A 88 11.74 5.28 -38.96
CA GLU A 88 11.84 4.89 -40.38
C GLU A 88 11.86 3.37 -40.63
N THR A 89 12.02 2.53 -39.60
CA THR A 89 12.02 1.06 -39.76
C THR A 89 11.04 0.37 -38.82
N ASN A 90 9.76 0.42 -39.19
CA ASN A 90 8.67 -0.34 -38.55
C ASN A 90 9.03 -1.85 -38.34
N ARG A 91 9.92 -2.39 -39.18
CA ARG A 91 10.45 -3.75 -39.09
C ARG A 91 11.37 -4.00 -37.87
N GLU A 92 12.30 -3.09 -37.56
CA GLU A 92 13.21 -3.24 -36.41
C GLU A 92 12.46 -3.16 -35.09
N PHE A 93 11.49 -2.23 -35.05
CA PHE A 93 10.53 -2.11 -33.96
C PHE A 93 9.76 -3.42 -33.71
N ILE A 94 9.09 -3.94 -34.74
CA ILE A 94 8.33 -5.20 -34.65
C ILE A 94 9.24 -6.37 -34.22
N ASN A 95 10.49 -6.41 -34.70
CA ASN A 95 11.45 -7.42 -34.30
C ASN A 95 11.84 -7.31 -32.82
N CYS A 96 11.98 -6.09 -32.29
CA CYS A 96 12.22 -5.85 -30.87
C CYS A 96 11.01 -6.29 -30.02
N LEU A 97 9.79 -5.99 -30.44
CA LEU A 97 8.58 -6.43 -29.76
C LEU A 97 8.42 -7.96 -29.76
N LYS A 98 8.66 -8.61 -30.90
CA LYS A 98 8.64 -10.08 -30.99
C LYS A 98 9.71 -10.72 -30.11
N TRP A 99 10.92 -10.15 -30.08
CA TRP A 99 11.97 -10.61 -29.18
C TRP A 99 11.57 -10.44 -27.71
N PHE A 100 10.96 -9.32 -27.34
CA PHE A 100 10.45 -9.07 -25.99
C PHE A 100 9.39 -10.11 -25.61
N ASP A 101 8.43 -10.37 -26.50
CA ASP A 101 7.39 -11.39 -26.31
C ASP A 101 7.97 -12.82 -26.19
N GLU A 102 8.96 -13.17 -27.01
CA GLU A 102 9.72 -14.42 -26.88
C GLU A 102 10.39 -14.53 -25.50
N LYS A 103 10.97 -13.44 -24.99
CA LYS A 103 11.62 -13.43 -23.67
C LYS A 103 10.62 -13.50 -22.52
N LEU A 104 9.46 -12.86 -22.62
CA LEU A 104 8.37 -13.02 -21.64
C LEU A 104 7.97 -14.50 -21.48
N GLY A 105 7.93 -15.26 -22.57
CA GLY A 105 7.64 -16.70 -22.55
C GLY A 105 8.73 -17.60 -21.96
N THR A 106 9.94 -17.08 -21.73
CA THR A 106 11.09 -17.86 -21.22
C THR A 106 11.56 -17.42 -19.83
N VAL A 107 10.80 -16.56 -19.16
CA VAL A 107 11.12 -16.09 -17.80
C VAL A 107 11.04 -17.24 -16.82
N ASP A 108 12.20 -17.68 -16.34
CA ASP A 108 12.28 -18.50 -15.14
C ASP A 108 11.91 -17.62 -13.93
N LEU A 109 10.79 -17.99 -13.30
CA LEU A 109 10.18 -17.31 -12.16
C LEU A 109 11.15 -17.08 -10.99
N ASN A 110 12.23 -17.88 -10.91
CA ASN A 110 13.21 -17.80 -9.84
C ASN A 110 14.42 -16.90 -10.17
N ASN A 111 14.53 -16.37 -11.39
CA ASN A 111 15.69 -15.60 -11.84
C ASN A 111 15.41 -14.08 -11.87
N CYS A 112 15.53 -13.44 -10.71
CA CYS A 112 15.32 -12.00 -10.55
C CYS A 112 16.10 -11.13 -11.55
N ARG A 113 17.29 -11.57 -11.98
CA ARG A 113 18.13 -10.81 -12.94
C ARG A 113 17.49 -10.77 -14.33
N LYS A 114 17.00 -11.90 -14.83
CA LYS A 114 16.31 -11.96 -16.14
C LYS A 114 14.99 -11.18 -16.10
N THR A 115 14.27 -11.23 -14.98
CA THR A 115 13.04 -10.45 -14.82
C THR A 115 13.30 -8.93 -14.79
N LEU A 116 14.41 -8.49 -14.17
CA LEU A 116 14.86 -7.08 -14.18
C LEU A 116 15.34 -6.60 -15.55
N GLU A 117 16.02 -7.47 -16.32
CA GLU A 117 16.43 -7.20 -17.70
C GLU A 117 15.22 -6.98 -18.61
N ILE A 118 14.19 -7.83 -18.49
CA ILE A 118 12.94 -7.68 -19.25
C ILE A 118 12.17 -6.43 -18.79
N TYR A 119 12.15 -6.14 -17.50
CA TYR A 119 11.57 -4.91 -16.95
C TYR A 119 12.20 -3.65 -17.55
N SER A 120 13.53 -3.60 -17.58
CA SER A 120 14.30 -2.48 -18.13
C SER A 120 14.01 -2.20 -19.61
N ILE A 121 13.62 -3.23 -20.35
CA ILE A 121 13.28 -3.16 -21.77
C ILE A 121 11.84 -2.68 -21.93
N ALA A 122 10.91 -3.17 -21.09
CA ALA A 122 9.54 -2.69 -21.05
C ALA A 122 9.47 -1.18 -20.77
N GLU A 123 10.28 -0.68 -19.82
CA GLU A 123 10.39 0.76 -19.50
C GLU A 123 10.73 1.59 -20.75
N VAL A 124 11.72 1.16 -21.53
CA VAL A 124 12.17 1.87 -22.73
C VAL A 124 11.12 1.82 -23.85
N ILE A 125 10.38 0.71 -23.99
CA ILE A 125 9.24 0.61 -24.92
C ILE A 125 8.15 1.63 -24.57
N ILE A 126 7.91 1.84 -23.28
CA ILE A 126 6.86 2.76 -22.79
C ILE A 126 7.30 4.23 -22.89
N GLU A 127 8.58 4.54 -22.65
CA GLU A 127 9.10 5.92 -22.70
C GLU A 127 9.17 6.51 -24.11
N VAL A 128 9.43 5.67 -25.12
CA VAL A 128 9.53 6.12 -26.51
C VAL A 128 8.13 6.27 -27.08
N LYS A 129 7.53 7.44 -26.84
CA LYS A 129 6.24 7.94 -27.34
C LYS A 129 5.63 7.11 -28.47
N TYR A 130 4.62 6.31 -28.14
CA TYR A 130 3.55 5.94 -29.05
C TYR A 130 2.33 6.83 -28.79
N GLU A 131 1.62 7.16 -29.87
CA GLU A 131 0.35 7.88 -29.79
C GLU A 131 -0.79 6.98 -29.29
N THR A 132 -0.66 5.65 -29.35
CA THR A 132 -1.59 4.68 -28.73
C THR A 132 -0.88 3.39 -28.28
N ALA A 133 -1.19 2.87 -27.09
CA ALA A 133 -0.70 1.57 -26.60
C ALA A 133 -1.06 0.38 -27.51
N GLU A 134 -2.11 0.53 -28.33
CA GLU A 134 -2.69 -0.49 -29.21
C GLU A 134 -1.70 -1.04 -30.24
N GLU A 135 -0.80 -0.22 -30.80
CA GLU A 135 0.14 -0.66 -31.84
C GLU A 135 1.19 -1.65 -31.31
N ILE A 136 1.60 -1.49 -30.05
CA ILE A 136 2.55 -2.38 -29.40
C ILE A 136 1.89 -3.75 -29.11
N LEU A 137 0.59 -3.75 -28.78
CA LEU A 137 -0.13 -4.94 -28.31
C LEU A 137 -0.44 -5.95 -29.39
N VAL A 138 -0.54 -5.52 -30.65
CA VAL A 138 -0.68 -6.44 -31.79
C VAL A 138 0.49 -7.42 -31.87
N HIS A 139 1.61 -7.09 -31.24
CA HIS A 139 2.87 -7.85 -31.31
C HIS A 139 3.26 -8.56 -30.01
N ILE A 140 2.48 -8.42 -28.92
CA ILE A 140 2.76 -9.06 -27.63
C ILE A 140 1.57 -9.94 -27.23
N HIS A 141 1.83 -11.19 -26.85
CA HIS A 141 0.79 -12.04 -26.31
C HIS A 141 0.37 -11.54 -24.92
N VAL A 142 -0.90 -11.13 -24.80
CA VAL A 142 -1.50 -10.63 -23.56
C VAL A 142 -1.26 -11.61 -22.40
N ASP A 143 -1.45 -12.91 -22.60
CA ASP A 143 -1.23 -13.91 -21.53
C ASP A 143 0.22 -13.98 -21.02
N ARG A 144 1.21 -13.72 -21.87
CA ARG A 144 2.63 -13.67 -21.46
C ARG A 144 2.91 -12.40 -20.66
N LEU A 145 2.31 -11.29 -21.07
CA LEU A 145 2.36 -10.03 -20.33
C LEU A 145 1.72 -10.21 -18.93
N LYS A 146 0.58 -10.89 -18.85
CA LYS A 146 -0.12 -11.22 -17.60
C LYS A 146 0.75 -12.04 -16.64
N ILE A 147 1.38 -13.10 -17.14
CA ILE A 147 2.27 -13.95 -16.35
C ILE A 147 3.45 -13.14 -15.82
N TRP A 148 4.13 -12.40 -16.69
CA TRP A 148 5.26 -11.58 -16.28
C TRP A 148 4.88 -10.53 -15.23
N LEU A 149 3.73 -9.89 -15.39
CA LEU A 149 3.18 -8.94 -14.44
C LEU A 149 2.99 -9.54 -13.06
N PHE A 150 2.32 -10.69 -13.01
CA PHE A 150 2.16 -11.44 -11.79
C PHE A 150 3.51 -11.71 -11.12
N ASN A 151 4.55 -12.02 -11.90
CA ASN A 151 5.88 -12.28 -11.36
C ASN A 151 6.57 -11.02 -10.84
N VAL A 152 6.41 -9.88 -11.52
CA VAL A 152 6.92 -8.58 -11.04
C VAL A 152 6.36 -8.26 -9.66
N THR A 153 5.09 -8.57 -9.41
CA THR A 153 4.46 -8.36 -8.09
C THR A 153 4.99 -9.26 -6.97
N GLN A 154 5.63 -10.38 -7.30
CA GLN A 154 6.23 -11.32 -6.33
C GLN A 154 7.64 -10.93 -5.90
N LEU A 155 8.30 -10.05 -6.63
CA LEU A 155 9.68 -9.71 -6.38
C LEU A 155 9.77 -8.70 -5.22
N LYS A 156 10.47 -9.08 -4.15
CA LYS A 156 10.79 -8.18 -3.02
C LYS A 156 11.90 -7.22 -3.47
N PHE A 157 11.59 -5.94 -3.64
CA PHE A 157 12.55 -5.00 -4.23
C PHE A 157 12.86 -3.77 -3.38
N ASN A 158 14.11 -3.30 -3.48
CA ASN A 158 14.63 -2.07 -2.89
C ASN A 158 14.21 -0.84 -3.72
N THR A 159 13.13 -0.22 -3.28
CA THR A 159 12.67 1.20 -3.29
C THR A 159 13.13 2.26 -4.31
N GLU A 160 14.20 2.16 -5.12
CA GLU A 160 14.60 3.28 -6.01
C GLU A 160 14.28 3.07 -7.50
N CYS A 161 14.37 1.86 -8.04
CA CYS A 161 14.13 1.64 -9.48
C CYS A 161 12.65 1.55 -9.88
N LEU A 162 11.70 1.50 -8.94
CA LEU A 162 10.31 1.12 -9.23
C LEU A 162 9.27 2.22 -9.02
N SER A 163 9.60 3.41 -8.51
CA SER A 163 8.57 4.44 -8.26
C SER A 163 7.83 4.87 -9.52
N ASN A 164 8.49 4.77 -10.68
CA ASN A 164 7.93 5.19 -11.98
C ASN A 164 7.35 4.02 -12.78
N VAL A 165 7.52 2.80 -12.30
CA VAL A 165 7.33 1.60 -13.12
C VAL A 165 5.88 1.16 -13.13
N PRO A 166 5.23 0.92 -11.98
CA PRO A 166 3.84 0.53 -12.03
C PRO A 166 3.00 1.71 -12.55
N SER A 167 3.33 2.98 -12.32
CA SER A 167 2.51 4.11 -12.81
C SER A 167 2.46 4.23 -14.35
N HIS A 168 3.60 4.13 -15.04
CA HIS A 168 3.63 4.15 -16.51
C HIS A 168 3.11 2.83 -17.12
N PHE A 169 3.37 1.72 -16.46
CA PHE A 169 2.95 0.39 -16.91
C PHE A 169 1.45 0.15 -16.71
N LEU A 170 0.84 0.74 -15.68
CA LEU A 170 -0.59 0.66 -15.41
C LEU A 170 -1.40 1.59 -16.29
N LYS A 171 -0.84 2.75 -16.64
CA LYS A 171 -1.38 3.56 -17.72
C LYS A 171 -1.48 2.77 -19.03
N TYR A 172 -0.46 1.96 -19.33
CA TYR A 172 -0.45 1.05 -20.48
C TYR A 172 -1.50 -0.06 -20.32
N LEU A 173 -1.54 -0.78 -19.18
CA LEU A 173 -2.59 -1.78 -18.90
C LEU A 173 -4.00 -1.21 -19.00
N ASN A 174 -4.29 -0.01 -18.52
CA ASN A 174 -5.63 0.61 -18.63
C ASN A 174 -6.06 0.88 -20.07
N GLU A 175 -5.12 1.22 -20.96
CA GLU A 175 -5.40 1.35 -22.40
C GLU A 175 -5.62 -0.02 -23.05
N VAL A 176 -4.94 -1.07 -22.56
CA VAL A 176 -5.00 -2.47 -23.03
C VAL A 176 -6.23 -3.24 -22.51
N VAL A 177 -6.63 -2.99 -21.26
CA VAL A 177 -7.45 -3.86 -20.40
C VAL A 177 -8.80 -3.24 -20.06
N SER A 178 -9.26 -2.26 -20.86
CA SER A 178 -10.66 -1.82 -20.82
C SER A 178 -11.67 -2.96 -21.08
N SER A 179 -11.20 -4.16 -21.47
CA SER A 179 -12.00 -5.37 -21.71
C SER A 179 -11.77 -6.57 -20.74
N GLU A 180 -10.81 -6.54 -19.79
CA GLU A 180 -10.53 -7.71 -18.90
C GLU A 180 -10.41 -7.37 -17.41
N GLN A 181 -11.52 -6.88 -16.82
CA GLN A 181 -11.63 -6.60 -15.38
C GLN A 181 -11.19 -7.78 -14.47
N ASP A 182 -11.38 -9.02 -14.95
CA ASP A 182 -11.02 -10.24 -14.21
C ASP A 182 -9.52 -10.35 -13.94
N PHE A 183 -8.67 -9.96 -14.88
CA PHE A 183 -7.22 -10.03 -14.71
C PHE A 183 -6.70 -9.03 -13.66
N ILE A 184 -7.23 -7.80 -13.68
CA ILE A 184 -6.93 -6.78 -12.66
C ILE A 184 -7.37 -7.27 -11.28
N ASN A 185 -8.55 -7.88 -11.19
CA ASN A 185 -9.06 -8.46 -9.94
C ASN A 185 -8.16 -9.57 -9.40
N ASP A 186 -7.54 -10.38 -10.26
CA ASP A 186 -6.60 -11.44 -9.91
C ASP A 186 -5.26 -10.90 -9.42
N ILE A 187 -4.70 -9.88 -10.09
CA ILE A 187 -3.49 -9.19 -9.61
C ILE A 187 -3.75 -8.59 -8.22
N VAL A 188 -4.86 -7.86 -8.05
CA VAL A 188 -5.17 -7.23 -6.77
C VAL A 188 -5.39 -8.29 -5.69
N ALA A 189 -6.10 -9.39 -5.99
CA ALA A 189 -6.25 -10.51 -5.06
C ALA A 189 -4.90 -11.09 -4.62
N HIS A 190 -4.00 -11.28 -5.59
CA HIS A 190 -2.66 -11.78 -5.32
C HIS A 190 -1.86 -10.81 -4.45
N LEU A 191 -1.85 -9.52 -4.78
CA LEU A 191 -1.16 -8.50 -3.99
C LEU A 191 -1.68 -8.40 -2.56
N ILE A 192 -3.00 -8.52 -2.36
CA ILE A 192 -3.61 -8.60 -1.03
C ILE A 192 -3.08 -9.83 -0.29
N SER A 193 -3.07 -11.01 -0.94
CA SER A 193 -2.57 -12.25 -0.33
C SER A 193 -1.10 -12.18 0.07
N GLN A 194 -0.30 -11.38 -0.64
CA GLN A 194 1.12 -11.16 -0.37
C GLN A 194 1.39 -10.00 0.60
N ASN A 195 0.36 -9.30 1.08
CA ASN A 195 0.48 -8.07 1.88
C ASN A 195 1.37 -7.00 1.19
N ASN A 196 1.32 -6.90 -0.13
CA ASN A 196 2.17 -6.02 -0.93
C ASN A 196 1.55 -4.63 -1.11
N LEU A 197 1.59 -3.83 -0.05
CA LEU A 197 1.03 -2.46 -0.01
C LEU A 197 1.74 -1.49 -0.96
N ASP A 198 3.02 -1.68 -1.25
CA ASP A 198 3.77 -0.84 -2.18
C ASP A 198 3.11 -0.83 -3.56
N PHE A 199 2.92 -2.01 -4.15
CA PHE A 199 2.29 -2.14 -5.47
C PHE A 199 0.83 -1.74 -5.46
N LEU A 200 0.09 -2.07 -4.38
CA LEU A 200 -1.30 -1.64 -4.23
C LEU A 200 -1.44 -0.12 -4.22
N CYS A 201 -0.52 0.63 -3.59
CA CYS A 201 -0.52 2.09 -3.62
C CYS A 201 -0.27 2.64 -5.03
N VAL A 202 0.66 2.06 -5.79
CA VAL A 202 0.94 2.54 -7.15
C VAL A 202 -0.22 2.22 -8.08
N LEU A 203 -0.81 1.03 -7.95
CA LEU A 203 -2.08 0.66 -8.61
C LEU A 203 -3.17 1.68 -8.36
N PHE A 204 -3.28 2.09 -7.11
CA PHE A 204 -4.27 3.06 -6.69
C PHE A 204 -4.07 4.43 -7.34
N GLU A 205 -2.83 4.92 -7.41
CA GLU A 205 -2.53 6.26 -7.92
C GLU A 205 -2.79 6.41 -9.43
N SER A 206 -2.60 5.34 -10.21
CA SER A 206 -2.75 5.38 -11.68
C SER A 206 -4.18 5.14 -12.18
N GLU A 207 -5.05 4.47 -11.43
CA GLU A 207 -6.30 3.90 -11.99
C GLU A 207 -7.57 4.18 -11.17
N LEU A 208 -7.55 5.18 -10.29
CA LEU A 208 -8.64 5.47 -9.35
C LEU A 208 -10.05 5.41 -9.96
N THR A 209 -10.24 5.82 -11.22
CA THR A 209 -11.52 5.79 -11.95
C THR A 209 -11.91 4.45 -12.59
N GLN A 210 -10.97 3.55 -12.88
CA GLN A 210 -11.26 2.23 -13.50
C GLN A 210 -11.26 1.09 -12.48
N LEU A 211 -10.42 1.18 -11.44
CA LEU A 211 -10.46 0.23 -10.32
C LEU A 211 -11.72 0.42 -9.46
N SER A 212 -12.32 1.61 -9.44
CA SER A 212 -13.49 1.89 -8.61
C SER A 212 -14.75 1.12 -8.97
N THR A 213 -14.83 0.64 -10.22
CA THR A 213 -15.88 -0.28 -10.69
C THR A 213 -15.48 -1.74 -10.51
N ALA A 214 -14.22 -2.02 -10.16
CA ALA A 214 -13.75 -3.36 -9.90
C ALA A 214 -14.25 -3.85 -8.54
N ALA A 215 -14.70 -5.11 -8.50
CA ALA A 215 -15.06 -5.83 -7.29
C ALA A 215 -13.95 -5.85 -6.22
N CYS A 216 -12.73 -5.45 -6.55
CA CYS A 216 -11.57 -5.45 -5.67
C CYS A 216 -11.73 -4.58 -4.41
N PHE A 217 -12.36 -3.39 -4.51
CA PHE A 217 -12.62 -2.53 -3.33
C PHE A 217 -13.78 -3.02 -2.45
N GLN A 218 -14.53 -4.01 -2.93
CA GLN A 218 -15.55 -4.69 -2.13
C GLN A 218 -14.98 -5.87 -1.34
N LYS A 219 -13.73 -6.27 -1.59
CA LYS A 219 -13.09 -7.40 -0.88
C LYS A 219 -12.77 -7.03 0.56
N GLU A 220 -13.31 -7.80 1.50
CA GLU A 220 -13.11 -7.61 2.94
C GLU A 220 -11.62 -7.76 3.33
N GLU A 221 -10.88 -8.61 2.62
CA GLU A 221 -9.46 -8.89 2.85
C GLU A 221 -8.59 -7.66 2.65
N LEU A 222 -8.92 -6.80 1.67
CA LEU A 222 -8.22 -5.53 1.44
C LEU A 222 -8.35 -4.63 2.66
N TRP A 223 -9.57 -4.52 3.19
CA TRP A 223 -9.84 -3.64 4.32
C TRP A 223 -9.21 -4.15 5.61
N LYS A 224 -9.24 -5.47 5.82
CA LYS A 224 -8.49 -6.12 6.91
C LYS A 224 -7.00 -5.83 6.80
N LEU A 225 -6.42 -5.92 5.60
CA LEU A 225 -5.02 -5.58 5.34
C LEU A 225 -4.72 -4.12 5.73
N ILE A 226 -5.54 -3.17 5.28
CA ILE A 226 -5.38 -1.74 5.59
C ILE A 226 -5.49 -1.50 7.11
N GLN A 227 -6.51 -2.06 7.76
CA GLN A 227 -6.75 -1.93 9.20
C GLN A 227 -5.59 -2.51 10.02
N ASN A 228 -5.06 -3.67 9.64
CA ASN A 228 -3.91 -4.30 10.30
C ASN A 228 -2.65 -3.42 10.26
N HIS A 229 -2.49 -2.63 9.20
CA HIS A 229 -1.31 -1.79 9.01
C HIS A 229 -1.50 -0.32 9.40
N ILE A 230 -2.67 0.11 9.88
CA ILE A 230 -2.93 1.53 10.19
C ILE A 230 -2.15 2.04 11.43
N ASP A 231 -1.79 1.12 12.32
CA ASP A 231 -0.95 1.30 13.52
C ASP A 231 0.31 0.42 13.50
N ASP A 232 0.82 0.09 12.30
CA ASP A 232 2.02 -0.73 12.20
C ASP A 232 3.24 -0.02 12.82
N VAL A 233 4.12 -0.80 13.43
CA VAL A 233 5.45 -0.37 13.87
C VAL A 233 6.29 0.03 12.64
N ASN A 234 6.11 -0.67 11.52
CA ASN A 234 6.72 -0.32 10.24
C ASN A 234 6.10 0.98 9.70
N THR A 235 6.90 2.05 9.72
CA THR A 235 6.46 3.40 9.32
C THR A 235 6.06 3.48 7.85
N THR A 236 6.66 2.69 6.98
CA THR A 236 6.36 2.63 5.54
C THR A 236 4.99 2.01 5.31
N LYS A 237 4.75 0.79 5.82
CA LYS A 237 3.46 0.10 5.71
C LYS A 237 2.31 0.93 6.28
N ARG A 238 2.58 1.63 7.38
CA ARG A 238 1.63 2.53 8.02
C ARG A 238 1.30 3.77 7.19
N LYS A 239 2.28 4.34 6.50
CA LYS A 239 2.03 5.47 5.58
C LYS A 239 1.22 4.99 4.38
N GLN A 240 1.53 3.83 3.84
CA GLN A 240 0.85 3.23 2.69
C GLN A 240 -0.61 2.89 2.98
N SER A 241 -0.89 2.21 4.09
CA SER A 241 -2.26 1.89 4.49
C SER A 241 -3.12 3.15 4.68
N ARG A 242 -2.56 4.18 5.34
CA ARG A 242 -3.21 5.48 5.50
C ARG A 242 -3.43 6.19 4.16
N TYR A 243 -2.44 6.17 3.27
CA TYR A 243 -2.53 6.75 1.93
C TYR A 243 -3.63 6.08 1.12
N MET A 244 -3.65 4.75 1.06
CA MET A 244 -4.70 4.00 0.34
C MET A 244 -6.09 4.34 0.88
N LEU A 245 -6.28 4.34 2.20
CA LEU A 245 -7.56 4.69 2.80
C LEU A 245 -7.97 6.12 2.45
N PHE A 246 -7.06 7.10 2.63
CA PHE A 246 -7.31 8.50 2.31
C PHE A 246 -7.71 8.69 0.84
N LYS A 247 -6.91 8.13 -0.07
CA LYS A 247 -7.16 8.24 -1.51
C LYS A 247 -8.45 7.55 -1.94
N THR A 248 -8.83 6.45 -1.29
CA THR A 248 -10.12 5.80 -1.56
C THR A 248 -11.30 6.65 -1.13
N ILE A 249 -11.22 7.26 0.06
CA ILE A 249 -12.26 8.17 0.52
C ILE A 249 -12.34 9.42 -0.37
N GLU A 250 -11.21 10.02 -0.73
CA GLU A 250 -11.14 11.17 -1.65
C GLU A 250 -11.81 10.87 -2.99
N PHE A 251 -11.59 9.66 -3.51
CA PHE A 251 -12.19 9.22 -4.74
C PHE A 251 -13.71 9.07 -4.66
N TYR A 252 -14.24 8.39 -3.64
CA TYR A 252 -15.70 8.24 -3.46
C TYR A 252 -16.37 9.58 -3.15
N LYS A 253 -15.68 10.49 -2.47
CA LYS A 253 -16.15 11.86 -2.22
C LYS A 253 -16.28 12.68 -3.51
N THR A 254 -15.40 12.46 -4.48
CA THR A 254 -15.35 13.24 -5.74
C THR A 254 -16.28 12.70 -6.83
N ASN A 255 -16.46 11.38 -6.91
CA ASN A 255 -17.12 10.73 -8.05
C ASN A 255 -18.62 10.41 -7.84
N ASP A 256 -19.20 10.80 -6.70
CA ASP A 256 -20.62 10.62 -6.35
C ASP A 256 -21.21 9.27 -6.80
N LEU A 257 -20.46 8.19 -6.49
CA LEU A 257 -20.80 6.85 -6.97
C LEU A 257 -22.04 6.32 -6.25
N LEU A 258 -22.95 5.75 -7.03
CA LEU A 258 -24.22 5.16 -6.56
C LEU A 258 -24.03 4.05 -5.51
N THR A 259 -22.85 3.43 -5.42
CA THR A 259 -22.53 2.34 -4.49
C THR A 259 -21.17 2.52 -3.83
N VAL A 260 -21.16 3.17 -2.66
CA VAL A 260 -20.04 3.17 -1.72
C VAL A 260 -20.02 1.83 -0.96
N PRO A 261 -18.87 1.14 -0.85
CA PRO A 261 -18.76 -0.08 -0.04
C PRO A 261 -19.29 0.13 1.37
N ASP A 262 -20.03 -0.84 1.91
CA ASP A 262 -20.66 -0.72 3.24
C ASP A 262 -19.64 -0.34 4.32
N ILE A 263 -18.42 -0.88 4.22
CA ILE A 263 -17.32 -0.61 5.14
C ILE A 263 -16.82 0.84 5.11
N LEU A 264 -17.02 1.57 4.01
CA LEU A 264 -16.66 2.98 3.85
C LEU A 264 -17.84 3.94 4.04
N ARG A 265 -19.06 3.39 4.13
CA ARG A 265 -20.29 4.16 4.25
C ARG A 265 -20.24 5.01 5.52
N ALA A 266 -20.61 6.27 5.35
CA ALA A 266 -20.79 7.26 6.41
C ALA A 266 -22.03 8.11 6.07
N GLU A 267 -22.66 8.71 7.07
CA GLU A 267 -23.73 9.69 6.84
C GLU A 267 -23.25 10.91 6.02
N SER A 268 -21.97 11.25 6.17
CA SER A 268 -21.28 12.33 5.46
C SER A 268 -19.78 12.04 5.36
N PHE A 269 -19.17 12.38 4.24
CA PHE A 269 -17.72 12.27 4.06
C PHE A 269 -16.90 13.17 5.01
N GLN A 270 -17.52 14.17 5.65
CA GLN A 270 -16.87 14.98 6.69
C GLN A 270 -16.50 14.17 7.95
N HIS A 271 -17.16 13.02 8.18
CA HIS A 271 -16.80 12.12 9.27
C HIS A 271 -15.42 11.48 9.04
N TRP A 272 -15.04 11.24 7.79
CA TRP A 272 -13.72 10.77 7.43
C TRP A 272 -12.64 11.84 7.63
N ASP A 273 -12.94 13.10 7.34
CA ASP A 273 -12.02 14.21 7.63
C ASP A 273 -11.70 14.26 9.15
N SER A 274 -12.72 14.09 9.98
CA SER A 274 -12.56 13.99 11.44
C SER A 274 -11.73 12.76 11.86
N TYR A 275 -11.92 11.63 11.18
CA TYR A 275 -11.18 10.40 11.43
C TYR A 275 -9.68 10.55 11.14
N PHE A 276 -9.31 11.15 10.00
CA PHE A 276 -7.91 11.38 9.65
C PHE A 276 -7.22 12.35 10.63
N ILE A 277 -7.90 13.42 11.03
CA ILE A 277 -7.39 14.34 12.06
C ILE A 277 -7.12 13.59 13.38
N LEU A 278 -8.04 12.72 13.80
CA LEU A 278 -7.86 11.92 15.02
C LEU A 278 -6.75 10.87 14.87
N LEU A 279 -6.57 10.28 13.68
CA LEU A 279 -5.45 9.37 13.40
C LEU A 279 -4.08 10.05 13.49
N ASP A 280 -4.00 11.31 13.11
CA ASP A 280 -2.75 12.07 13.18
C ASP A 280 -2.47 12.53 14.61
N ILE A 281 -3.50 13.05 15.30
CA ILE A 281 -3.36 13.48 16.69
C ILE A 281 -3.08 12.33 17.65
N SER A 282 -3.41 11.08 17.28
CA SER A 282 -3.11 9.88 18.08
C SER A 282 -1.62 9.63 18.31
N LYS A 283 -0.74 10.28 17.54
CA LYS A 283 0.73 10.21 17.69
C LYS A 283 1.35 11.49 18.22
N GLU A 284 0.56 12.54 18.36
CA GLU A 284 1.02 13.81 18.90
C GLU A 284 1.28 13.69 20.40
N LYS A 285 2.22 14.46 20.94
CA LYS A 285 2.53 14.50 22.38
C LYS A 285 2.03 15.80 23.03
N GLN A 286 1.73 16.83 22.24
CA GLN A 286 1.32 18.12 22.75
C GLN A 286 -0.17 18.15 23.15
N LEU A 287 -0.44 18.06 24.46
CA LEU A 287 -1.81 18.01 25.01
C LEU A 287 -2.72 19.16 24.57
N HIS A 288 -2.18 20.37 24.40
CA HIS A 288 -2.97 21.53 23.99
C HIS A 288 -3.50 21.41 22.55
N LEU A 289 -2.87 20.59 21.70
CA LEU A 289 -3.36 20.22 20.37
C LEU A 289 -4.30 19.01 20.44
N ILE A 290 -3.97 18.01 21.26
CA ILE A 290 -4.73 16.76 21.35
C ILE A 290 -6.11 16.96 21.99
N LEU A 291 -6.14 17.57 23.18
CA LEU A 291 -7.35 17.59 24.01
C LEU A 291 -8.55 18.33 23.38
N PRO A 292 -8.38 19.43 22.63
CA PRO A 292 -9.49 20.03 21.89
C PRO A 292 -9.96 19.15 20.74
N THR A 293 -9.03 18.48 20.05
CA THR A 293 -9.29 17.64 18.87
C THR A 293 -10.10 16.40 19.21
N LEU A 294 -9.97 15.85 20.43
CA LEU A 294 -10.79 14.72 20.89
C LEU A 294 -12.31 15.01 20.88
N LYS A 295 -12.75 16.27 20.77
CA LYS A 295 -14.18 16.59 20.55
C LYS A 295 -14.71 16.00 19.24
N LEU A 296 -13.85 15.77 18.25
CA LEU A 296 -14.18 15.15 16.96
C LEU A 296 -14.55 13.66 17.09
N LEU A 297 -14.31 13.02 18.25
CA LEU A 297 -14.75 11.63 18.49
C LEU A 297 -16.27 11.47 18.30
N LYS A 298 -17.06 12.52 18.54
CA LYS A 298 -18.50 12.49 18.28
C LYS A 298 -18.85 12.35 16.80
N ALA A 299 -18.01 12.87 15.91
CA ALA A 299 -18.25 12.83 14.47
C ALA A 299 -17.97 11.44 13.88
N ILE A 300 -17.08 10.63 14.47
CA ILE A 300 -16.73 9.32 13.92
C ILE A 300 -17.74 8.22 14.28
N ILE A 301 -18.72 8.48 15.15
CA ILE A 301 -19.78 7.51 15.51
C ILE A 301 -20.57 7.07 14.27
N ASN A 302 -20.64 7.94 13.26
CA ASN A 302 -21.34 7.71 12.00
C ASN A 302 -20.51 6.90 10.98
N LEU A 303 -19.29 6.50 11.32
CA LEU A 303 -18.49 5.57 10.52
C LEU A 303 -18.80 4.13 10.92
N GLN A 304 -18.44 3.18 10.06
CA GLN A 304 -18.49 1.77 10.44
C GLN A 304 -17.65 1.48 11.67
N LEU A 305 -18.19 0.63 12.54
CA LEU A 305 -17.61 0.36 13.86
C LEU A 305 -16.17 -0.14 13.79
N THR A 306 -15.82 -0.94 12.80
CA THR A 306 -14.46 -1.48 12.62
C THR A 306 -13.42 -0.35 12.52
N TRP A 307 -13.73 0.75 11.84
CA TRP A 307 -12.87 1.94 11.79
C TRP A 307 -12.81 2.67 13.12
N GLN A 308 -13.94 2.80 13.81
CA GLN A 308 -13.99 3.37 15.15
C GLN A 308 -13.07 2.60 16.11
N ILE A 309 -13.16 1.27 16.11
CA ILE A 309 -12.32 0.38 16.93
C ILE A 309 -10.84 0.56 16.62
N CYS A 310 -10.45 0.66 15.35
CA CYS A 310 -9.06 0.91 14.95
C CYS A 310 -8.51 2.19 15.59
N LEU A 311 -9.30 3.26 15.58
CA LEU A 311 -8.90 4.54 16.17
C LEU A 311 -8.96 4.54 17.70
N TYR A 312 -9.95 3.90 18.30
CA TYR A 312 -10.02 3.73 19.76
C TYR A 312 -8.82 2.95 20.28
N LYS A 313 -8.42 1.87 19.61
CA LYS A 313 -7.22 1.09 19.96
C LYS A 313 -5.96 1.97 20.02
N LEU A 314 -5.78 2.85 19.02
CA LEU A 314 -4.69 3.82 18.99
C LEU A 314 -4.73 4.78 20.19
N LEU A 315 -5.88 5.42 20.43
CA LEU A 315 -6.04 6.42 21.48
C LEU A 315 -6.00 5.84 22.90
N LEU A 316 -6.49 4.62 23.10
CA LEU A 316 -6.43 3.89 24.37
C LEU A 316 -4.99 3.45 24.71
N LYS A 317 -4.15 3.24 23.68
CA LYS A 317 -2.73 2.94 23.84
C LYS A 317 -1.86 4.18 24.07
N HIS A 318 -2.41 5.38 23.94
CA HIS A 318 -1.69 6.64 24.11
C HIS A 318 -0.91 6.71 25.44
N SER A 319 0.24 7.40 25.42
CA SER A 319 1.14 7.53 26.57
C SER A 319 0.59 8.46 27.66
N GLN A 320 -0.23 9.44 27.27
CA GLN A 320 -0.85 10.40 28.19
C GLN A 320 -2.23 9.91 28.64
N LEU A 321 -2.39 9.71 29.94
CA LEU A 321 -3.62 9.16 30.54
C LEU A 321 -4.85 10.05 30.35
N SER A 322 -4.67 11.37 30.26
CA SER A 322 -5.78 12.30 29.98
C SER A 322 -6.45 12.04 28.61
N VAL A 323 -5.68 11.60 27.62
CA VAL A 323 -6.18 11.18 26.30
C VAL A 323 -6.94 9.86 26.43
N VAL A 324 -6.33 8.88 27.11
CA VAL A 324 -6.92 7.56 27.37
C VAL A 324 -8.27 7.71 28.08
N TYR A 325 -8.33 8.47 29.17
CA TYR A 325 -9.54 8.68 29.96
C TYR A 325 -10.64 9.40 29.17
N LYS A 326 -10.32 10.42 28.37
CA LYS A 326 -11.32 11.08 27.51
C LYS A 326 -11.87 10.14 26.45
N THR A 327 -11.02 9.29 25.86
CA THR A 327 -11.45 8.27 24.90
C THR A 327 -12.36 7.24 25.56
N LEU A 328 -12.01 6.74 26.76
CA LEU A 328 -12.86 5.84 27.54
C LEU A 328 -14.22 6.48 27.86
N GLU A 329 -14.23 7.73 28.35
CA GLU A 329 -15.48 8.45 28.61
C GLU A 329 -16.36 8.56 27.37
N HIS A 330 -15.77 8.74 26.19
CA HIS A 330 -16.51 8.75 24.93
C HIS A 330 -17.05 7.36 24.56
N ILE A 331 -16.24 6.31 24.63
CA ILE A 331 -16.67 4.94 24.34
C ILE A 331 -17.87 4.55 25.22
N PHE A 332 -17.86 4.93 26.50
CA PHE A 332 -18.96 4.63 27.42
C PHE A 332 -20.26 5.37 27.12
N THR A 333 -20.23 6.39 26.25
CA THR A 333 -21.45 7.04 25.74
C THR A 333 -22.04 6.34 24.51
N LEU A 334 -21.28 5.45 23.88
CA LEU A 334 -21.73 4.72 22.71
C LEU A 334 -22.68 3.61 23.16
N LYS A 335 -23.93 3.66 22.68
CA LYS A 335 -24.93 2.63 22.95
C LYS A 335 -24.88 1.54 21.89
N PHE A 336 -23.75 0.82 21.80
CA PHE A 336 -23.65 -0.34 20.92
C PHE A 336 -23.99 -1.62 21.68
N LYS A 337 -24.69 -2.55 21.01
CA LYS A 337 -24.87 -3.91 21.53
C LYS A 337 -23.55 -4.65 21.36
N LEU A 338 -22.89 -5.01 22.46
CA LEU A 338 -21.67 -5.81 22.42
C LEU A 338 -21.95 -7.17 21.76
N THR A 339 -21.38 -7.38 20.59
CA THR A 339 -21.31 -8.67 19.91
C THR A 339 -19.90 -9.26 20.06
N SER A 340 -19.68 -10.50 19.60
CA SER A 340 -18.35 -11.12 19.56
C SER A 340 -17.29 -10.26 18.86
N GLU A 341 -17.68 -9.47 17.86
CA GLU A 341 -16.80 -8.55 17.12
C GLU A 341 -16.26 -7.40 18.00
N HIS A 342 -16.95 -7.08 19.10
CA HIS A 342 -16.56 -6.02 20.02
C HIS A 342 -15.62 -6.51 21.14
N ARG A 343 -15.35 -7.82 21.21
CA ARG A 343 -14.47 -8.42 22.22
C ARG A 343 -13.08 -7.76 22.21
N GLU A 344 -12.54 -7.45 21.03
CA GLU A 344 -11.26 -6.75 20.91
C GLU A 344 -11.33 -5.33 21.49
N LEU A 345 -12.41 -4.59 21.26
CA LEU A 345 -12.61 -3.26 21.85
C LEU A 345 -12.66 -3.37 23.38
N LEU A 346 -13.40 -4.33 23.91
CA LEU A 346 -13.50 -4.56 25.35
C LEU A 346 -12.15 -4.87 25.98
N ARG A 347 -11.36 -5.75 25.35
CA ARG A 347 -9.98 -6.03 25.78
C ARG A 347 -9.12 -4.78 25.81
N ASN A 348 -9.20 -3.92 24.79
CA ASN A 348 -8.46 -2.66 24.76
C ASN A 348 -8.94 -1.68 25.85
N VAL A 349 -10.24 -1.61 26.12
CA VAL A 349 -10.83 -0.81 27.20
C VAL A 349 -10.32 -1.25 28.56
N LEU A 350 -10.35 -2.56 28.85
CA LEU A 350 -9.88 -3.09 30.13
C LEU A 350 -8.36 -2.88 30.32
N ASN A 351 -7.57 -3.12 29.29
CA ASN A 351 -6.13 -2.81 29.32
C ASN A 351 -5.85 -1.32 29.55
N ALA A 352 -6.69 -0.43 29.02
CA ALA A 352 -6.58 1.00 29.23
C ALA A 352 -6.94 1.41 30.67
N LEU A 353 -8.00 0.83 31.24
CA LEU A 353 -8.36 1.01 32.65
C LEU A 353 -7.24 0.53 33.60
N ASN A 354 -6.49 -0.47 33.17
CA ASN A 354 -5.39 -1.04 33.94
C ASN A 354 -4.13 -0.15 34.03
N LYS A 355 -4.01 0.90 33.20
CA LYS A 355 -2.91 1.89 33.26
C LYS A 355 -3.02 2.88 34.44
N TYR A 356 -3.71 2.49 35.50
CA TYR A 356 -4.21 3.29 36.60
C TYR A 356 -3.26 4.38 37.13
N GLU A 357 -3.81 5.58 37.31
CA GLU A 357 -3.21 6.68 38.06
C GLU A 357 -4.26 7.24 39.02
N TYR A 358 -3.97 7.19 40.33
CA TYR A 358 -4.90 7.65 41.34
C TYR A 358 -5.19 9.15 41.19
N SER A 359 -6.36 9.46 40.63
CA SER A 359 -6.82 10.81 40.36
C SER A 359 -8.35 10.87 40.37
N ASN A 360 -8.90 12.07 40.59
CA ASN A 360 -10.36 12.30 40.49
C ASN A 360 -10.90 11.95 39.10
N LEU A 361 -10.09 12.15 38.05
CA LEU A 361 -10.45 11.78 36.69
C LEU A 361 -10.57 10.26 36.54
N CYS A 362 -9.61 9.51 37.07
CA CYS A 362 -9.63 8.05 37.06
C CYS A 362 -10.87 7.49 37.77
N LEU A 363 -11.16 7.96 38.99
CA LEU A 363 -12.34 7.50 39.74
C LEU A 363 -13.64 7.72 38.95
N ARG A 364 -13.79 8.90 38.34
CA ARG A 364 -14.96 9.22 37.49
C ARG A 364 -15.06 8.31 36.27
N VAL A 365 -13.94 7.92 35.66
CA VAL A 365 -13.91 6.97 34.53
C VAL A 365 -14.40 5.60 34.98
N PHE A 366 -13.96 5.10 36.13
CA PHE A 366 -14.43 3.83 36.68
C PHE A 366 -15.93 3.87 37.04
N ASP A 367 -16.42 4.97 37.60
CA ASP A 367 -17.86 5.13 37.87
C ASP A 367 -18.69 5.09 36.57
N LYS A 368 -18.24 5.79 35.52
CA LYS A 368 -18.88 5.74 34.20
C LYS A 368 -18.80 4.35 33.57
N PHE A 369 -17.69 3.65 33.75
CA PHE A 369 -17.54 2.27 33.29
C PHE A 369 -18.55 1.34 33.97
N GLY A 370 -18.76 1.50 35.29
CA GLY A 370 -19.82 0.80 36.00
C GLY A 370 -21.20 1.07 35.38
N ILE A 371 -21.55 2.34 35.15
CA ILE A 371 -22.82 2.70 34.50
C ILE A 371 -22.95 2.08 33.11
N PHE A 372 -21.88 2.10 32.31
CA PHE A 372 -21.84 1.47 30.99
C PHE A 372 -22.11 -0.04 31.05
N CYS A 373 -21.52 -0.73 32.03
CA CYS A 373 -21.73 -2.17 32.24
C CYS A 373 -23.16 -2.52 32.71
N CYS A 374 -23.92 -1.56 33.28
CA CYS A 374 -25.31 -1.81 33.67
C CYS A 374 -26.21 -2.10 32.46
N GLU A 375 -25.86 -1.62 31.27
CA GLU A 375 -26.63 -1.84 30.04
C GLU A 375 -26.34 -3.20 29.39
N PHE A 376 -25.38 -3.97 29.90
CA PHE A 376 -25.00 -5.25 29.32
C PHE A 376 -26.07 -6.30 29.58
N ASP A 377 -26.30 -7.18 28.61
CA ASP A 377 -27.04 -8.42 28.85
C ASP A 377 -26.13 -9.48 29.50
N GLU A 378 -26.66 -10.70 29.69
CA GLU A 378 -25.92 -11.79 30.32
C GLU A 378 -24.69 -12.20 29.52
N LEU A 379 -24.82 -12.34 28.20
CA LEU A 379 -23.72 -12.72 27.30
C LEU A 379 -22.59 -11.67 27.31
N CYS A 380 -22.95 -10.39 27.29
CA CYS A 380 -22.00 -9.29 27.34
C CYS A 380 -21.26 -9.23 28.69
N ARG A 381 -21.95 -9.52 29.80
CA ARG A 381 -21.33 -9.63 31.12
C ARG A 381 -20.37 -10.80 31.19
N ASP A 382 -20.74 -11.96 30.65
CA ASP A 382 -19.85 -13.11 30.60
C ASP A 382 -18.57 -12.80 29.82
N MET A 383 -18.71 -12.18 28.65
CA MET A 383 -17.57 -11.73 27.86
C MET A 383 -16.67 -10.75 28.62
N LEU A 384 -17.26 -9.82 29.39
CA LEU A 384 -16.52 -8.89 30.24
C LEU A 384 -15.68 -9.62 31.30
N PHE A 385 -16.23 -10.62 31.98
CA PHE A 385 -15.48 -11.36 33.00
C PHE A 385 -14.42 -12.28 32.39
N ASP A 386 -14.73 -12.92 31.25
CA ASP A 386 -13.75 -13.73 30.54
C ASP A 386 -12.54 -12.87 30.14
N GLU A 387 -12.76 -11.68 29.57
CA GLU A 387 -11.66 -10.76 29.21
C GLU A 387 -10.97 -10.14 30.44
N PHE A 388 -11.68 -9.96 31.56
CA PHE A 388 -11.08 -9.50 32.81
C PHE A 388 -10.04 -10.49 33.35
N LEU A 389 -10.33 -11.79 33.31
CA LEU A 389 -9.47 -12.83 33.86
C LEU A 389 -8.16 -13.00 33.06
N GLU A 390 -8.15 -12.61 31.79
CA GLU A 390 -6.97 -12.66 30.93
C GLU A 390 -5.98 -11.50 31.17
N ILE A 391 -6.34 -10.51 32.00
CA ILE A 391 -5.53 -9.30 32.22
C ILE A 391 -4.70 -9.41 33.49
N ASN A 392 -3.42 -9.09 33.37
CA ASN A 392 -2.52 -8.89 34.51
C ASN A 392 -2.81 -7.54 35.16
N TRP A 393 -3.75 -7.52 36.10
CA TRP A 393 -4.21 -6.28 36.72
C TRP A 393 -3.19 -5.66 37.67
N ASN A 394 -3.08 -4.33 37.60
CA ASN A 394 -2.61 -3.52 38.71
C ASN A 394 -3.62 -3.66 39.88
N PRO A 395 -3.17 -3.93 41.11
CA PRO A 395 -4.08 -4.14 42.24
C PRO A 395 -5.07 -3.00 42.47
N ALA A 396 -4.64 -1.74 42.36
CA ALA A 396 -5.51 -0.59 42.56
C ALA A 396 -6.57 -0.47 41.44
N ALA A 397 -6.18 -0.74 40.19
CA ALA A 397 -7.11 -0.78 39.06
C ALA A 397 -8.13 -1.91 39.21
N CYS A 398 -7.67 -3.09 39.62
CA CYS A 398 -8.49 -4.27 39.89
C CYS A 398 -9.55 -3.96 40.95
N TRP A 399 -9.14 -3.37 42.06
CA TRP A 399 -10.04 -2.96 43.13
C TRP A 399 -11.09 -1.96 42.64
N CYS A 400 -10.67 -0.93 41.89
CA CYS A 400 -11.60 0.04 41.31
C CYS A 400 -12.60 -0.60 40.34
N PHE A 401 -12.14 -1.50 39.47
CA PHE A 401 -13.02 -2.28 38.59
C PHE A 401 -14.06 -3.06 39.39
N LEU A 402 -13.61 -3.89 40.35
CA LEU A 402 -14.48 -4.75 41.13
C LEU A 402 -15.47 -3.93 41.95
N LYS A 403 -15.04 -2.81 42.53
CA LYS A 403 -15.89 -1.88 43.27
C LYS A 403 -16.95 -1.24 42.38
N SER A 404 -16.60 -0.82 41.17
CA SER A 404 -17.53 -0.14 40.25
C SER A 404 -18.54 -1.11 39.61
N VAL A 405 -18.17 -2.38 39.43
CA VAL A 405 -19.06 -3.40 38.84
C VAL A 405 -19.86 -4.18 39.91
N SER A 406 -19.40 -4.23 41.17
CA SER A 406 -20.07 -4.94 42.28
C SER A 406 -21.56 -4.62 42.45
N PRO A 407 -22.00 -3.33 42.46
CA PRO A 407 -23.41 -2.99 42.65
C PRO A 407 -24.34 -3.51 41.53
N ILE A 408 -23.76 -3.81 40.37
CA ILE A 408 -24.46 -4.31 39.18
C ILE A 408 -24.74 -5.81 39.34
N LEU A 409 -23.81 -6.55 39.94
CA LEU A 409 -23.86 -7.99 40.08
C LEU A 409 -24.81 -8.47 41.18
N TYR A 410 -25.00 -7.66 42.24
CA TYR A 410 -26.00 -7.94 43.27
C TYR A 410 -27.44 -7.99 42.75
N LYS A 411 -27.69 -7.50 41.52
CA LYS A 411 -29.02 -7.50 40.89
C LYS A 411 -29.27 -8.69 39.96
N ILE A 412 -28.31 -9.60 39.75
CA ILE A 412 -28.33 -10.55 38.61
C ILE A 412 -27.98 -11.98 39.06
N GLN A 413 -28.52 -12.97 38.31
CA GLN A 413 -28.56 -14.42 38.58
C GLN A 413 -27.23 -15.07 39.04
N HIS A 414 -27.36 -16.20 39.74
CA HIS A 414 -26.28 -16.95 40.43
C HIS A 414 -25.02 -17.26 39.61
N CYS A 415 -25.09 -17.43 38.27
CA CYS A 415 -23.94 -17.83 37.45
C CYS A 415 -22.89 -16.70 37.31
N THR A 416 -23.32 -15.48 37.04
CA THR A 416 -22.42 -14.31 36.94
C THR A 416 -21.79 -13.95 38.29
N PHE A 417 -22.49 -14.23 39.40
CA PHE A 417 -21.97 -14.06 40.75
C PHE A 417 -20.79 -15.00 41.05
N GLN A 418 -20.80 -16.24 40.54
CA GLN A 418 -19.66 -17.16 40.70
C GLN A 418 -18.41 -16.66 39.97
N LYS A 419 -18.53 -16.19 38.73
CA LYS A 419 -17.39 -15.59 38.00
C LYS A 419 -16.84 -14.35 38.71
N TYR A 420 -17.72 -13.51 39.28
CA TYR A 420 -17.28 -12.39 40.12
C TYR A 420 -16.50 -12.84 41.35
N LEU A 421 -16.95 -13.89 42.05
CA LEU A 421 -16.20 -14.45 43.18
C LEU A 421 -14.84 -14.99 42.74
N VAL A 422 -14.73 -15.60 41.55
CA VAL A 422 -13.45 -16.00 40.96
C VAL A 422 -12.55 -14.78 40.70
N CYS A 423 -13.10 -13.71 40.12
CA CYS A 423 -12.36 -12.47 39.89
C CYS A 423 -11.89 -11.81 41.21
N TYR A 424 -12.74 -11.82 42.23
CA TYR A 424 -12.42 -11.33 43.57
C TYR A 424 -11.37 -12.20 44.26
N GLY A 425 -11.47 -13.53 44.13
CA GLY A 425 -10.44 -14.46 44.58
C GLY A 425 -9.10 -14.25 43.88
N HIS A 426 -9.12 -14.03 42.56
CA HIS A 426 -7.93 -13.69 41.78
C HIS A 426 -7.26 -12.41 42.29
N PHE A 427 -8.04 -11.37 42.61
CA PHE A 427 -7.51 -10.17 43.26
C PHE A 427 -6.81 -10.49 44.59
N LEU A 428 -7.46 -11.25 45.48
CA LEU A 428 -6.90 -11.62 46.79
C LEU A 428 -5.63 -12.45 46.72
N ILE A 429 -5.41 -13.22 45.64
CA ILE A 429 -4.19 -14.02 45.44
C ILE A 429 -3.01 -13.13 45.00
N HIS A 430 -3.28 -12.04 44.28
CA HIS A 430 -2.27 -11.17 43.69
C HIS A 430 -1.96 -9.90 44.51
N THR A 431 -2.68 -9.68 45.61
CA THR A 431 -2.38 -8.68 46.66
C THR A 431 -1.78 -9.35 47.88
#